data_AF-A0A168F6J3-F1
#
_entry.id   AF-A0A168F6J3-F1
#
_cell.length_a   1.000
_cell.length_b   1.000
_cell.length_c   1.000
_cell.angle_alpha   90.00
_cell.angle_beta   90.00
_cell.angle_gamma   90.00
#
_symmetry.space_group_name_H-M   'P 1'
#
loop_
_entity.id
_entity.type
_entity.pdbx_description
1 polymer ?
#
loop_
_entity_poly.entity_id
_entity_poly.type
_entity_poly.pdbx_seq_one_letter_code
_entity_poly.pdbx_strand_id
1 'polypeptide(L)'
;MNLYESKSVEKIEGGPSNLRIKPIYALEEVFNNTLPTGPIKIILDNLEQHIRNAAKAKDLDQPSLAAFSNVRGLWFEIIISVYAWNYRINNGLSDCFIIKMPNMKTYDFRRIFDNLTLKMLDQLEGSLKNNDSKIRLIPSNPDMILVHQKGLISNADDLITNLSEKNVEKLTRLYHEINGRCEWSSIFAGIGLTTSMRPDRRLQLVYEGNILKSIFAHLSTRHWNNKVSFQYYGASSVKHSNADDEAFQTAATHTIVNVNSVPERAVDGIFSLQNTDDINKMLDEITRNNL
;
A
#
# COMPACT_ATOMS: atom_id res chain seq x y z
N MET A 1 7.26 -20.56 22.36
CA MET A 1 8.17 -20.74 21.22
C MET A 1 9.62 -20.69 21.72
N ASN A 2 10.52 -21.53 21.22
CA ASN A 2 11.94 -21.49 21.58
C ASN A 2 12.65 -20.34 20.85
N LEU A 3 13.00 -19.26 21.55
CA LEU A 3 13.61 -18.07 20.95
C LEU A 3 15.01 -18.31 20.38
N TYR A 4 15.73 -19.33 20.86
CA TYR A 4 17.03 -19.73 20.31
C TYR A 4 16.92 -20.27 18.86
N GLU A 5 15.73 -20.72 18.45
CA GLU A 5 15.48 -21.27 17.12
C GLU A 5 14.74 -20.28 16.20
N SER A 6 14.40 -19.08 16.69
CA SER A 6 13.63 -18.09 15.94
C SER A 6 14.31 -17.72 14.62
N LYS A 7 13.59 -17.84 13.51
CA LYS A 7 14.02 -17.47 12.16
C LYS A 7 13.83 -15.98 11.89
N SER A 8 13.22 -15.23 12.81
CA SER A 8 12.93 -13.81 12.65
C SER A 8 14.17 -12.90 12.71
N VAL A 9 15.32 -13.44 13.13
CA VAL A 9 16.63 -12.77 13.11
C VAL A 9 17.71 -13.69 12.56
N GLU A 10 18.65 -13.11 11.81
CA GLU A 10 19.77 -13.82 11.19
C GLU A 10 21.07 -13.05 11.41
N LYS A 11 22.16 -13.77 11.68
CA LYS A 11 23.50 -13.17 11.77
C LYS A 11 24.02 -12.86 10.37
N ILE A 12 24.52 -11.65 10.14
CA ILE A 12 25.20 -11.28 8.89
C ILE A 12 26.71 -11.18 9.17
N GLU A 13 27.53 -11.83 8.35
CA GLU A 13 28.99 -11.63 8.38
C GLU A 13 29.37 -10.43 7.50
N GLY A 14 30.19 -9.51 8.03
CA GLY A 14 30.78 -8.40 7.27
C GLY A 14 29.92 -7.13 7.13
N GLY A 15 28.80 -7.02 7.84
CA GLY A 15 27.98 -5.80 7.91
C GLY A 15 28.35 -4.90 9.10
N PRO A 16 27.90 -3.62 9.11
CA PRO A 16 28.10 -2.71 10.25
C PRO A 16 27.30 -3.12 11.50
N SER A 17 26.30 -3.99 11.34
CA SER A 17 25.61 -4.70 12.42
C SER A 17 25.60 -6.19 12.11
N ASN A 18 25.88 -7.04 13.09
CA ASN A 18 25.91 -8.50 12.91
C ASN A 18 24.50 -9.12 12.82
N LEU A 19 23.45 -8.37 12.45
CA LEU A 19 22.07 -8.85 12.45
C LEU A 19 21.23 -8.32 11.28
N ARG A 20 20.40 -9.20 10.72
CA ARG A 20 19.29 -8.94 9.80
C ARG A 20 17.96 -9.27 10.48
N ILE A 21 16.97 -8.39 10.37
CA ILE A 21 15.57 -8.74 10.69
C ILE A 21 14.94 -9.46 9.50
N LYS A 22 14.27 -10.58 9.75
CA LYS A 22 13.42 -11.28 8.78
C LYS A 22 11.94 -11.07 9.14
N PRO A 23 11.29 -10.03 8.59
CA PRO A 23 9.98 -9.56 9.06
C PRO A 23 8.85 -10.58 8.87
N ILE A 24 8.88 -11.37 7.80
CA ILE A 24 7.83 -12.36 7.51
C ILE A 24 7.86 -13.49 8.55
N TYR A 25 9.03 -14.00 8.90
CA TYR A 25 9.15 -15.00 9.97
C TYR A 25 8.67 -14.46 11.31
N ALA A 26 8.87 -13.17 11.62
CA ALA A 26 8.30 -12.59 12.84
C ALA A 26 6.77 -12.67 12.88
N LEU A 27 6.11 -12.40 11.74
CA LEU A 27 4.65 -12.52 11.63
C LEU A 27 4.21 -13.97 11.78
N GLU A 28 4.85 -14.90 11.08
CA GLU A 28 4.53 -16.32 11.17
C GLU A 28 4.71 -16.85 12.59
N GLU A 29 5.82 -16.52 13.26
CA GLU A 29 6.12 -16.99 14.61
C GLU A 29 5.11 -16.49 15.66
N VAL A 30 4.63 -15.25 15.52
CA VAL A 30 3.68 -14.63 16.46
C VAL A 30 2.23 -14.97 16.10
N PHE A 31 1.91 -15.13 14.81
CA PHE A 31 0.56 -15.24 14.27
C PHE A 31 0.37 -16.51 13.42
N ASN A 32 1.03 -17.63 13.78
CA ASN A 32 0.95 -18.90 13.06
C ASN A 32 -0.46 -19.52 13.04
N ASN A 33 -1.24 -19.28 14.09
CA ASN A 33 -2.55 -19.93 14.28
C ASN A 33 -3.73 -18.96 14.34
N THR A 34 -3.47 -17.65 14.27
CA THR A 34 -4.48 -16.61 14.45
C THR A 34 -4.10 -15.38 13.66
N LEU A 35 -5.07 -14.56 13.28
CA LEU A 35 -4.79 -13.20 12.81
C LEU A 35 -4.48 -12.24 13.96
N PRO A 36 -3.67 -11.20 13.72
CA PRO A 36 -3.52 -10.10 14.67
C PRO A 36 -4.87 -9.41 14.86
N THR A 37 -5.28 -9.18 16.10
CA THR A 37 -6.55 -8.53 16.46
C THR A 37 -6.32 -7.47 17.54
N GLY A 38 -7.07 -6.37 17.48
CA GLY A 38 -7.02 -5.31 18.48
C GLY A 38 -6.14 -4.11 18.09
N PRO A 39 -5.57 -3.38 19.07
CA PRO A 39 -4.85 -2.14 18.79
C PRO A 39 -3.59 -2.37 17.95
N ILE A 40 -3.52 -1.72 16.78
CA ILE A 40 -2.43 -1.90 15.80
C ILE A 40 -1.08 -1.54 16.40
N LYS A 41 -1.02 -0.48 17.22
CA LYS A 41 0.20 -0.11 17.94
C LYS A 41 0.72 -1.26 18.81
N ILE A 42 -0.16 -1.90 19.57
CA ILE A 42 0.22 -3.01 20.47
C ILE A 42 0.70 -4.21 19.64
N ILE A 43 0.04 -4.52 18.53
CA ILE A 43 0.46 -5.59 17.61
C ILE A 43 1.89 -5.34 17.10
N LEU A 44 2.18 -4.12 16.62
CA LEU A 44 3.50 -3.75 16.12
C LEU A 44 4.57 -3.74 17.22
N ASP A 45 4.22 -3.27 18.43
CA ASP A 45 5.11 -3.27 19.59
C ASP A 45 5.44 -4.71 20.05
N ASN A 46 4.46 -5.62 19.99
CA ASN A 46 4.66 -7.04 20.30
C ASN A 46 5.61 -7.72 19.30
N LEU A 47 5.45 -7.44 18.00
CA LEU A 47 6.36 -7.95 16.96
C LEU A 47 7.78 -7.41 17.14
N GLU A 48 7.92 -6.12 17.45
CA GLU A 48 9.22 -5.52 17.75
C GLU A 48 9.86 -6.16 18.99
N GLN A 49 9.10 -6.35 20.07
CA GLN A 49 9.61 -6.99 21.29
C GLN A 49 10.00 -8.44 21.04
N HIS A 50 9.26 -9.17 20.21
CA HIS A 50 9.61 -10.53 19.78
C HIS A 50 10.97 -10.57 19.09
N ILE A 51 11.24 -9.66 18.14
CA ILE A 51 12.55 -9.53 17.49
C ILE A 51 13.65 -9.23 18.51
N ARG A 52 13.44 -8.30 19.44
CA ARG A 52 14.44 -7.94 20.46
C ARG A 52 14.78 -9.12 21.36
N ASN A 53 13.76 -9.88 21.77
CA ASN A 53 13.91 -11.08 22.58
C ASN A 53 14.65 -12.20 21.82
N ALA A 54 14.32 -12.41 20.54
CA ALA A 54 15.00 -13.38 19.68
C ALA A 54 16.48 -13.02 19.45
N ALA A 55 16.78 -11.74 19.18
CA ALA A 55 18.15 -11.25 19.05
C ALA A 55 18.96 -11.45 20.34
N LYS A 56 18.36 -11.11 21.50
CA LYS A 56 18.99 -11.31 22.81
C LYS A 56 19.24 -12.78 23.12
N ALA A 57 18.28 -13.66 22.84
CA ALA A 57 18.44 -15.10 23.05
C ALA A 57 19.59 -15.68 22.21
N LYS A 58 19.84 -15.12 21.03
CA LYS A 58 20.90 -15.55 20.09
C LYS A 58 22.23 -14.82 20.27
N ASP A 59 22.37 -13.99 21.29
CA ASP A 59 23.56 -13.15 21.54
C ASP A 59 23.95 -12.30 20.30
N LEU A 60 22.94 -11.69 19.66
CA LEU A 60 23.10 -10.81 18.50
C LEU A 60 22.89 -9.34 18.87
N ASP A 61 23.46 -8.45 18.05
CA ASP A 61 23.28 -6.99 18.18
C ASP A 61 21.81 -6.60 18.17
N GLN A 62 21.44 -5.61 18.98
CA GLN A 62 20.07 -5.08 18.97
C GLN A 62 19.82 -4.25 17.70
N PRO A 63 18.70 -4.49 16.97
CA PRO A 63 18.41 -3.70 15.78
C PRO A 63 18.17 -2.22 16.10
N SER A 64 18.57 -1.35 15.18
CA SER A 64 18.41 0.10 15.31
C SER A 64 16.94 0.53 15.18
N LEU A 65 16.62 1.72 15.70
CA LEU A 65 15.29 2.33 15.54
C LEU A 65 14.91 2.52 14.06
N ALA A 66 15.89 2.82 13.20
CA ALA A 66 15.66 2.96 11.76
C ALA A 66 15.29 1.62 11.11
N ALA A 67 15.94 0.51 11.51
CA ALA A 67 15.58 -0.82 11.05
C ALA A 67 14.14 -1.18 11.44
N PHE A 68 13.75 -0.89 12.68
CA PHE A 68 12.36 -1.09 13.13
C PHE A 68 11.37 -0.17 12.43
N SER A 69 11.70 1.08 12.14
CA SER A 69 10.80 1.98 11.40
C SER A 69 10.40 1.39 10.04
N ASN A 70 11.34 0.79 9.31
CA ASN A 70 11.06 0.16 8.01
C ASN A 70 10.26 -1.13 8.16
N VAL A 71 10.68 -1.99 9.09
CA VAL A 71 10.04 -3.29 9.34
C VAL A 71 8.61 -3.14 9.84
N ARG A 72 8.34 -2.16 10.70
CA ARG A 72 6.98 -1.85 11.20
C ARG A 72 6.06 -1.37 10.08
N GLY A 73 6.58 -0.61 9.12
CA GLY A 73 5.83 -0.25 7.91
C GLY A 73 5.38 -1.48 7.14
N LEU A 74 6.30 -2.39 6.84
CA LEU A 74 5.99 -3.64 6.16
C LEU A 74 4.98 -4.51 6.92
N TRP A 75 5.13 -4.67 8.24
CA TRP A 75 4.16 -5.40 9.05
C TRP A 75 2.77 -4.75 8.99
N PHE A 76 2.70 -3.42 9.07
CA PHE A 76 1.44 -2.68 8.96
C PHE A 76 0.76 -2.90 7.61
N GLU A 77 1.51 -2.83 6.50
CA GLU A 77 1.00 -3.14 5.16
C GLU A 77 0.46 -4.58 5.07
N ILE A 78 1.16 -5.57 5.63
CA ILE A 78 0.75 -6.98 5.59
C ILE A 78 -0.51 -7.20 6.45
N ILE A 79 -0.61 -6.56 7.62
CA ILE A 79 -1.81 -6.59 8.46
C ILE A 79 -3.00 -6.07 7.65
N ILE A 80 -2.87 -4.91 6.99
CA ILE A 80 -3.97 -4.37 6.18
C ILE A 80 -4.29 -5.31 5.00
N SER A 81 -3.27 -5.89 4.37
CA SER A 81 -3.45 -6.81 3.24
C SER A 81 -4.29 -8.04 3.60
N VAL A 82 -4.05 -8.66 4.76
CA VAL A 82 -4.82 -9.84 5.17
C VAL A 82 -6.27 -9.49 5.52
N TYR A 83 -6.47 -8.33 6.16
CA TYR A 83 -7.81 -7.85 6.46
C TYR A 83 -8.56 -7.47 5.18
N ALA A 84 -7.90 -6.86 4.20
CA ALA A 84 -8.51 -6.51 2.93
C ALA A 84 -8.86 -7.76 2.09
N TRP A 85 -8.02 -8.80 2.12
CA TRP A 85 -8.33 -10.10 1.51
C TRP A 85 -9.58 -10.72 2.13
N ASN A 86 -9.65 -10.78 3.45
CA ASN A 86 -10.83 -11.35 4.13
C ASN A 86 -12.07 -10.47 3.97
N TYR A 87 -11.90 -9.15 3.92
CA TYR A 87 -12.98 -8.19 3.72
C TYR A 87 -13.73 -8.46 2.41
N ARG A 88 -13.02 -8.63 1.29
CA ARG A 88 -13.68 -8.91 0.00
C ARG A 88 -14.46 -10.22 0.00
N ILE A 89 -13.94 -11.26 0.67
CA ILE A 89 -14.60 -12.56 0.77
C ILE A 89 -15.87 -12.45 1.63
N ASN A 90 -15.75 -11.86 2.82
CA ASN A 90 -16.86 -11.71 3.76
C ASN A 90 -18.00 -10.85 3.21
N ASN A 91 -17.70 -9.90 2.32
CA ASN A 91 -18.69 -9.02 1.70
C ASN A 91 -19.11 -9.46 0.29
N GLY A 92 -18.69 -10.65 -0.17
CA GLY A 92 -19.07 -11.17 -1.49
C GLY A 92 -18.58 -10.34 -2.67
N LEU A 93 -17.48 -9.59 -2.51
CA LEU A 93 -16.91 -8.71 -3.52
C LEU A 93 -15.95 -9.50 -4.44
N SER A 94 -16.49 -10.43 -5.23
CA SER A 94 -15.70 -11.36 -6.05
C SER A 94 -14.79 -10.65 -7.06
N ASP A 95 -15.26 -9.52 -7.60
CA ASP A 95 -14.57 -8.78 -8.66
C ASP A 95 -13.75 -7.59 -8.11
N CYS A 96 -13.77 -7.35 -6.79
CA CYS A 96 -13.01 -6.29 -6.14
C CYS A 96 -11.77 -6.85 -5.44
N PHE A 97 -10.60 -6.28 -5.73
CA PHE A 97 -9.32 -6.69 -5.16
C PHE A 97 -8.62 -5.49 -4.55
N ILE A 98 -8.13 -5.66 -3.33
CA ILE A 98 -7.27 -4.71 -2.65
C ILE A 98 -5.88 -5.32 -2.64
N ILE A 99 -5.00 -4.78 -3.48
CA ILE A 99 -3.72 -5.39 -3.83
C ILE A 99 -2.60 -4.55 -3.23
N LYS A 100 -1.80 -5.17 -2.35
CA LYS A 100 -0.57 -4.58 -1.85
C LYS A 100 0.43 -4.45 -3.00
N MET A 101 0.97 -3.25 -3.19
CA MET A 101 2.05 -3.03 -4.13
C MET A 101 3.41 -3.08 -3.40
N PRO A 102 4.47 -3.53 -4.08
CA PRO A 102 5.83 -3.35 -3.58
C PRO A 102 6.31 -1.93 -3.92
N ASN A 103 7.50 -1.57 -3.46
CA ASN A 103 8.09 -0.29 -3.83
C ASN A 103 8.37 -0.22 -5.36
N MET A 104 8.30 1.00 -5.92
CA MET A 104 8.51 1.26 -7.36
C MET A 104 9.80 0.67 -7.95
N LYS A 105 10.90 0.58 -7.17
CA LYS A 105 12.16 -0.02 -7.66
C LYS A 105 12.07 -1.54 -7.82
N THR A 106 11.18 -2.19 -7.08
CA THR A 106 10.94 -3.65 -7.18
C THR A 106 9.97 -3.95 -8.31
N TYR A 107 8.89 -3.19 -8.41
CA TYR A 107 7.90 -3.35 -9.47
C TYR A 107 7.22 -2.01 -9.71
N ASP A 108 7.08 -1.61 -10.96
CA ASP A 108 6.31 -0.42 -11.35
C ASP A 108 4.84 -0.79 -11.46
N PHE A 109 3.97 -0.17 -10.64
CA PHE A 109 2.54 -0.52 -10.62
C PHE A 109 1.91 -0.40 -12.00
N ARG A 110 2.40 0.49 -12.88
CA ARG A 110 1.85 0.70 -14.22
C ARG A 110 1.91 -0.58 -15.07
N ARG A 111 2.83 -1.51 -14.76
CA ARG A 111 2.95 -2.81 -15.45
C ARG A 111 1.72 -3.71 -15.27
N ILE A 112 0.82 -3.40 -14.34
CA ILE A 112 -0.47 -4.09 -14.24
C ILE A 112 -1.41 -3.71 -15.37
N PHE A 113 -1.26 -2.52 -15.94
CA PHE A 113 -2.13 -2.04 -16.99
C PHE A 113 -2.00 -2.88 -18.26
N ASP A 114 -3.10 -2.98 -19.01
CA ASP A 114 -3.10 -3.56 -20.34
C ASP A 114 -2.12 -2.84 -21.29
N ASN A 115 -1.83 -3.51 -22.41
CA ASN A 115 -0.89 -3.01 -23.42
C ASN A 115 -1.34 -1.68 -24.06
N LEU A 116 -2.64 -1.43 -24.15
CA LEU A 116 -3.15 -0.20 -24.76
C LEU A 116 -2.83 1.00 -23.86
N THR A 117 -3.15 0.88 -22.57
CA THR A 117 -2.89 1.87 -21.54
C THR A 117 -1.40 2.12 -21.38
N LEU A 118 -0.58 1.06 -21.31
CA LEU A 118 0.88 1.18 -21.22
C LEU A 118 1.45 2.00 -22.38
N LYS A 119 1.03 1.73 -23.62
CA LYS A 119 1.46 2.50 -24.79
C LYS A 119 1.10 3.98 -24.68
N MET A 120 -0.05 4.33 -24.11
CA MET A 120 -0.44 5.73 -23.92
C MET A 120 0.46 6.46 -22.92
N LEU A 121 0.89 5.76 -21.86
CA LEU A 121 1.82 6.28 -20.86
C LEU A 121 3.25 6.35 -21.40
N ASP A 122 3.70 5.35 -22.16
CA ASP A 122 5.01 5.36 -22.81
C ASP A 122 5.11 6.50 -23.83
N GLN A 123 4.04 6.76 -24.58
CA GLN A 123 3.98 7.91 -25.50
C GLN A 123 4.06 9.24 -24.74
N LEU A 124 3.37 9.37 -23.59
CA LEU A 124 3.47 10.56 -22.74
C LEU A 124 4.92 10.75 -22.26
N GLU A 125 5.55 9.70 -21.73
CA GLU A 125 6.95 9.77 -21.31
C GLU A 125 7.90 10.13 -22.44
N GLY A 126 7.72 9.53 -23.61
CA GLY A 126 8.51 9.83 -24.81
C GLY A 126 8.36 11.29 -25.21
N SER A 127 7.14 11.82 -25.20
CA SER A 127 6.86 13.23 -25.48
C SER A 127 7.54 14.17 -24.47
N LEU A 128 7.49 13.85 -23.17
CA LEU A 128 8.13 14.65 -22.12
C LEU A 128 9.67 14.65 -22.26
N LYS A 129 10.26 13.49 -22.55
CA LYS A 129 11.72 13.32 -22.70
C LYS A 129 12.27 14.00 -23.96
N ASN A 130 11.47 14.07 -25.02
CA ASN A 130 11.88 14.66 -26.30
C ASN A 130 11.84 16.20 -26.32
N ASN A 131 11.47 16.86 -25.21
CA ASN A 131 11.57 18.30 -25.06
C ASN A 131 12.97 18.74 -24.61
N ASP A 132 13.42 19.91 -25.05
CA ASP A 132 14.73 20.50 -24.69
C ASP A 132 14.92 20.65 -23.17
N SER A 133 13.81 20.79 -22.43
CA SER A 133 13.79 20.95 -20.97
C SER A 133 13.95 19.63 -20.18
N LYS A 134 14.13 18.48 -20.83
CA LYS A 134 14.39 17.16 -20.20
C LYS A 134 13.41 16.80 -19.08
N ILE A 135 12.12 16.99 -19.32
CA ILE A 135 11.06 16.71 -18.34
C ILE A 135 10.86 15.20 -18.21
N ARG A 136 10.62 14.71 -16.99
CA ARG A 136 10.34 13.29 -16.73
C ARG A 136 9.09 13.13 -15.87
N LEU A 137 8.25 12.15 -16.24
CA LEU A 137 7.22 11.61 -15.37
C LEU A 137 7.89 10.61 -14.42
N ILE A 138 7.83 10.87 -13.11
CA ILE A 138 8.42 10.01 -12.08
C ILE A 138 7.31 9.62 -11.11
N PRO A 139 6.61 8.49 -11.36
CA PRO A 139 5.60 8.00 -10.43
C PRO A 139 6.23 7.31 -9.22
N SER A 140 5.45 7.23 -8.15
CA SER A 140 5.61 6.24 -7.07
C SER A 140 4.49 5.21 -7.17
N ASN A 141 4.65 4.09 -6.47
CA ASN A 141 3.56 3.14 -6.27
C ASN A 141 2.80 3.56 -5.01
N PRO A 142 1.46 3.60 -5.04
CA PRO A 142 0.71 3.58 -3.79
C PRO A 142 0.96 2.26 -3.07
N ASP A 143 0.88 2.24 -1.73
CA ASP A 143 1.10 1.01 -0.96
C ASP A 143 0.04 -0.05 -1.25
N MET A 144 -1.18 0.39 -1.58
CA MET A 144 -2.25 -0.48 -2.06
C MET A 144 -3.02 0.15 -3.22
N ILE A 145 -3.53 -0.69 -4.11
CA ILE A 145 -4.50 -0.32 -5.14
C ILE A 145 -5.79 -1.10 -4.93
N LEU A 146 -6.92 -0.47 -5.28
CA LEU A 146 -8.22 -1.10 -5.30
C LEU A 146 -8.69 -1.21 -6.74
N VAL A 147 -8.98 -2.44 -7.15
CA VAL A 147 -9.31 -2.80 -8.53
C VAL A 147 -10.67 -3.48 -8.56
N HIS A 148 -11.55 -3.04 -9.43
CA HIS A 148 -12.83 -3.68 -9.72
C HIS A 148 -12.85 -4.14 -11.17
N GLN A 149 -12.64 -5.45 -11.39
CA GLN A 149 -12.62 -6.05 -12.72
C GLN A 149 -12.94 -7.54 -12.65
N LYS A 150 -14.00 -7.93 -13.36
CA LYS A 150 -14.42 -9.33 -13.44
C LYS A 150 -13.36 -10.20 -14.11
N GLY A 151 -13.10 -11.37 -13.51
CA GLY A 151 -12.16 -12.36 -14.05
C GLY A 151 -10.69 -11.93 -13.98
N LEU A 152 -10.36 -10.91 -13.18
CA LEU A 152 -8.99 -10.45 -13.02
C LEU A 152 -8.12 -11.44 -12.23
N ILE A 153 -8.68 -12.10 -11.21
CA ILE A 153 -8.02 -13.19 -10.48
C ILE A 153 -8.98 -14.38 -10.46
N SER A 154 -8.47 -15.55 -10.83
CA SER A 154 -9.26 -16.76 -11.13
C SER A 154 -9.34 -17.76 -9.97
N ASN A 155 -8.79 -17.43 -8.80
CA ASN A 155 -8.63 -18.38 -7.70
C ASN A 155 -9.91 -18.55 -6.88
N ALA A 156 -10.17 -19.78 -6.42
CA ALA A 156 -11.13 -20.02 -5.36
C ALA A 156 -10.65 -19.31 -4.08
N ASP A 157 -11.52 -18.48 -3.52
CA ASP A 157 -11.15 -17.54 -2.47
C ASP A 157 -11.49 -18.09 -1.08
N ASP A 158 -10.48 -18.62 -0.40
CA ASP A 158 -10.58 -18.99 1.01
C ASP A 158 -10.11 -17.83 1.92
N LEU A 159 -10.76 -17.72 3.08
CA LEU A 159 -10.33 -16.82 4.15
C LEU A 159 -8.93 -17.19 4.63
N ILE A 160 -8.10 -16.18 4.86
CA ILE A 160 -6.79 -16.33 5.50
C ILE A 160 -6.99 -16.22 7.01
N THR A 161 -6.63 -17.26 7.76
CA THR A 161 -6.83 -17.32 9.23
C THR A 161 -5.55 -17.11 10.04
N ASN A 162 -4.39 -17.05 9.39
CA ASN A 162 -3.08 -16.86 10.01
C ASN A 162 -2.09 -16.16 9.06
N LEU A 163 -0.96 -15.71 9.61
CA LEU A 163 0.13 -15.07 8.84
C LEU A 163 1.32 -16.00 8.61
N SER A 164 1.07 -17.24 8.16
CA SER A 164 2.12 -18.13 7.67
C SER A 164 2.89 -17.52 6.47
N GLU A 165 4.13 -17.97 6.24
CA GLU A 165 4.97 -17.50 5.14
C GLU A 165 4.23 -17.60 3.78
N LYS A 166 3.54 -18.72 3.55
CA LYS A 166 2.73 -18.97 2.35
C LYS A 166 1.60 -17.94 2.16
N ASN A 167 0.87 -17.62 3.23
CA ASN A 167 -0.24 -16.66 3.17
C ASN A 167 0.27 -15.24 2.95
N VAL A 168 1.37 -14.85 3.60
CA VAL A 168 2.02 -13.56 3.38
C VAL A 168 2.57 -13.45 1.96
N GLU A 169 3.19 -14.52 1.44
CA GLU A 169 3.69 -14.56 0.06
C GLU A 169 2.54 -14.41 -0.96
N LYS A 170 1.41 -15.11 -0.75
CA LYS A 170 0.19 -14.95 -1.55
C LYS A 170 -0.26 -13.48 -1.61
N LEU A 171 -0.39 -12.84 -0.45
CA LEU A 171 -0.84 -11.44 -0.35
C LEU A 171 0.14 -10.46 -0.98
N THR A 172 1.43 -10.66 -0.77
CA THR A 172 2.48 -9.74 -1.23
C THR A 172 2.82 -9.91 -2.70
N ARG A 173 2.43 -11.03 -3.34
CA ARG A 173 2.65 -11.28 -4.78
C ARG A 173 1.39 -11.18 -5.64
N LEU A 174 0.24 -10.83 -5.06
CA LEU A 174 -1.02 -10.75 -5.78
C LEU A 174 -0.96 -9.84 -7.02
N TYR A 175 -0.14 -8.78 -6.99
CA TYR A 175 0.07 -7.89 -8.13
C TYR A 175 0.64 -8.60 -9.37
N HIS A 176 1.36 -9.72 -9.22
CA HIS A 176 1.88 -10.49 -10.35
C HIS A 176 0.78 -11.17 -11.15
N GLU A 177 -0.32 -11.56 -10.50
CA GLU A 177 -1.43 -12.25 -11.17
C GLU A 177 -2.16 -11.34 -12.17
N ILE A 178 -2.08 -10.02 -11.95
CA ILE A 178 -2.79 -9.00 -12.73
C ILE A 178 -1.90 -8.25 -13.73
N ASN A 179 -0.64 -8.67 -13.86
CA ASN A 179 0.34 -8.02 -14.73
C ASN A 179 -0.12 -8.00 -16.19
N GLY A 180 -0.22 -6.81 -16.79
CA GLY A 180 -0.62 -6.63 -18.18
C GLY A 180 -2.12 -6.84 -18.47
N ARG A 181 -2.95 -6.91 -17.44
CA ARG A 181 -4.36 -7.37 -17.54
C ARG A 181 -5.39 -6.38 -17.01
N CYS A 182 -4.96 -5.38 -16.25
CA CYS A 182 -5.84 -4.41 -15.63
C CYS A 182 -6.24 -3.35 -16.65
N GLU A 183 -7.53 -3.16 -16.86
CA GLU A 183 -8.02 -1.97 -17.57
C GLU A 183 -7.74 -0.74 -16.70
N TRP A 184 -7.37 0.39 -17.31
CA TRP A 184 -7.04 1.59 -16.53
C TRP A 184 -8.20 2.05 -15.65
N SER A 185 -9.43 1.96 -16.17
CA SER A 185 -10.65 2.37 -15.48
C SER A 185 -11.10 1.40 -14.39
N SER A 186 -10.49 0.22 -14.30
CA SER A 186 -10.79 -0.73 -13.24
C SER A 186 -10.11 -0.38 -11.93
N ILE A 187 -9.06 0.45 -11.94
CA ILE A 187 -8.45 0.96 -10.71
C ILE A 187 -9.24 2.18 -10.27
N PHE A 188 -10.01 2.05 -9.20
CA PHE A 188 -10.87 3.13 -8.71
C PHE A 188 -10.26 3.87 -7.52
N ALA A 189 -9.32 3.24 -6.78
CA ALA A 189 -8.65 3.91 -5.69
C ALA A 189 -7.21 3.43 -5.43
N GLY A 190 -6.41 4.30 -4.83
CA GLY A 190 -5.10 3.98 -4.23
C GLY A 190 -5.07 4.38 -2.75
N ILE A 191 -4.24 3.69 -1.97
CA ILE A 191 -4.03 4.00 -0.55
C ILE A 191 -2.53 4.11 -0.28
N GLY A 192 -2.11 5.26 0.26
CA GLY A 192 -0.80 5.44 0.90
C GLY A 192 -0.87 5.17 2.40
N LEU A 193 0.00 4.30 2.89
CA LEU A 193 0.05 3.83 4.27
C LEU A 193 1.22 4.46 5.02
N THR A 194 0.96 4.93 6.23
CA THR A 194 2.01 5.48 7.09
C THR A 194 1.87 5.05 8.53
N THR A 195 3.00 4.89 9.22
CA THR A 195 3.02 4.65 10.66
C THR A 195 3.05 5.94 11.50
N SER A 196 3.15 7.12 10.87
CA SER A 196 3.13 8.42 11.55
C SER A 196 2.78 9.59 10.62
N MET A 197 2.34 10.71 11.20
CA MET A 197 1.96 11.93 10.47
C MET A 197 3.04 13.01 10.52
N ARG A 198 4.30 12.63 10.39
CA ARG A 198 5.40 13.61 10.35
C ARG A 198 5.30 14.48 9.07
N PRO A 199 5.79 15.73 9.07
CA PRO A 199 5.69 16.63 7.93
C PRO A 199 6.16 16.05 6.59
N ASP A 200 7.27 15.28 6.60
CA ASP A 200 7.81 14.56 5.45
C ASP A 200 6.80 13.57 4.86
N ARG A 201 6.16 12.77 5.72
CA ARG A 201 5.20 11.73 5.33
C ARG A 201 3.88 12.32 4.83
N ARG A 202 3.44 13.45 5.40
CA ARG A 202 2.25 14.16 4.92
C ARG A 202 2.46 14.71 3.51
N LEU A 203 3.61 15.34 3.27
CA LEU A 203 3.95 15.84 1.94
C LEU A 203 4.07 14.72 0.91
N GLN A 204 4.61 13.56 1.32
CA GLN A 204 4.68 12.38 0.46
C GLN A 204 3.29 11.94 -0.02
N LEU A 205 2.30 11.85 0.87
CA LEU A 205 0.92 11.49 0.48
C LEU A 205 0.31 12.51 -0.49
N VAL A 206 0.47 13.81 -0.22
CA VAL A 206 -0.04 14.88 -1.10
C VAL A 206 0.62 14.82 -2.48
N TYR A 207 1.94 14.60 -2.52
CA TYR A 207 2.68 14.50 -3.78
C TYR A 207 2.25 13.26 -4.57
N GLU A 208 2.17 12.10 -3.93
CA GLU A 208 1.75 10.86 -4.56
C GLU A 208 0.33 10.95 -5.12
N GLY A 209 -0.62 11.50 -4.35
CA GLY A 209 -1.98 11.73 -4.80
C GLY A 209 -2.06 12.64 -6.03
N ASN A 210 -1.28 13.72 -6.07
CA ASN A 210 -1.18 14.59 -7.25
C ASN A 210 -0.66 13.84 -8.49
N ILE A 211 0.41 13.07 -8.34
CA ILE A 211 1.01 12.33 -9.46
C ILE A 211 0.05 11.25 -9.98
N LEU A 212 -0.55 10.45 -9.09
CA LEU A 212 -1.46 9.40 -9.50
C LEU A 212 -2.72 9.98 -10.14
N LYS A 213 -3.39 10.94 -9.50
CA LYS A 213 -4.59 11.56 -10.06
C LYS A 213 -4.34 12.23 -11.41
N SER A 214 -3.21 12.92 -11.59
CA SER A 214 -2.87 13.51 -12.88
C SER A 214 -2.60 12.47 -13.97
N ILE A 215 -2.02 11.31 -13.64
CA ILE A 215 -1.90 10.17 -14.56
C ILE A 215 -3.30 9.69 -14.99
N PHE A 216 -4.22 9.52 -14.04
CA PHE A 216 -5.59 9.09 -14.35
C PHE A 216 -6.40 10.14 -15.11
N ALA A 217 -6.20 11.44 -14.85
CA ALA A 217 -6.81 12.52 -15.61
C ALA A 217 -6.29 12.56 -17.06
N HIS A 218 -4.99 12.30 -17.26
CA HIS A 218 -4.39 12.14 -18.59
C HIS A 218 -5.03 10.95 -19.31
N LEU A 219 -5.13 9.78 -18.66
CA LEU A 219 -5.77 8.60 -19.25
C LEU A 219 -7.25 8.84 -19.59
N SER A 220 -7.99 9.50 -18.70
CA SER A 220 -9.40 9.88 -18.93
C SER A 220 -9.55 10.73 -20.18
N THR A 221 -8.65 11.70 -20.38
CA THR A 221 -8.61 12.54 -21.58
C THR A 221 -8.29 11.72 -22.83
N ARG A 222 -7.31 10.82 -22.76
CA ARG A 222 -6.87 9.98 -23.88
C ARG A 222 -7.91 8.96 -24.32
N HIS A 223 -8.69 8.45 -23.37
CA HIS A 223 -9.81 7.52 -23.62
C HIS A 223 -11.14 8.24 -23.87
N TRP A 224 -11.18 9.57 -23.78
CA TRP A 224 -12.40 10.37 -23.87
C TRP A 224 -13.51 9.88 -22.91
N ASN A 225 -13.11 9.49 -21.69
CA ASN A 225 -14.00 8.94 -20.68
C ASN A 225 -13.86 9.69 -19.35
N ASN A 226 -14.61 10.77 -19.19
CA ASN A 226 -14.59 11.63 -18.01
C ASN A 226 -15.47 11.10 -16.86
N LYS A 227 -16.05 9.90 -17.00
CA LYS A 227 -16.87 9.28 -15.94
C LYS A 227 -16.05 8.45 -14.96
N VAL A 228 -14.83 8.09 -15.35
CA VAL A 228 -13.92 7.31 -14.51
C VAL A 228 -13.22 8.28 -13.57
N SER A 229 -13.33 8.00 -12.28
CA SER A 229 -12.62 8.72 -11.23
C SER A 229 -11.66 7.77 -10.53
N PHE A 230 -10.45 8.24 -10.27
CA PHE A 230 -9.50 7.58 -9.39
C PHE A 230 -9.36 8.39 -8.12
N GLN A 231 -9.64 7.77 -6.98
CA GLN A 231 -9.49 8.37 -5.67
C GLN A 231 -8.17 7.95 -5.02
N TYR A 232 -7.59 8.82 -4.22
CA TYR A 232 -6.37 8.55 -3.50
C TYR A 232 -6.54 8.87 -2.03
N TYR A 233 -6.32 7.88 -1.17
CA TYR A 233 -6.51 7.97 0.26
C TYR A 233 -5.19 7.84 1.01
N GLY A 234 -5.12 8.47 2.18
CA GLY A 234 -4.11 8.17 3.17
C GLY A 234 -4.69 7.29 4.27
N ALA A 235 -3.87 6.40 4.84
CA ALA A 235 -4.22 5.74 6.10
C ALA A 235 -3.02 5.65 7.03
N SER A 236 -3.25 5.92 8.32
CA SER A 236 -2.20 6.05 9.31
C SER A 236 -2.46 5.18 10.53
N SER A 237 -1.42 4.54 11.08
CA SER A 237 -1.54 3.80 12.34
C SER A 237 -1.71 4.69 13.59
N VAL A 238 -1.66 6.02 13.41
CA VAL A 238 -1.84 7.00 14.49
C VAL A 238 -3.02 7.91 14.19
N LYS A 239 -3.55 8.54 15.25
CA LYS A 239 -4.58 9.57 15.11
C LYS A 239 -4.01 10.79 14.40
N HIS A 240 -4.69 11.27 13.36
CA HIS A 240 -4.38 12.56 12.73
C HIS A 240 -4.96 13.72 13.56
N SER A 241 -4.30 14.87 13.48
CA SER A 241 -4.74 16.12 14.09
C SER A 241 -5.57 16.95 13.11
N ASN A 242 -6.31 17.94 13.60
CA ASN A 242 -7.03 18.88 12.73
C ASN A 242 -6.10 19.61 11.74
N ALA A 243 -4.84 19.85 12.14
CA ALA A 243 -3.84 20.46 11.27
C ALA A 243 -3.38 19.50 10.15
N ASP A 244 -3.41 18.19 10.40
CA ASP A 244 -3.18 17.20 9.36
C ASP A 244 -4.36 17.18 8.38
N ASP A 245 -5.59 17.21 8.90
CA ASP A 245 -6.81 17.25 8.08
C ASP A 245 -6.84 18.47 7.16
N GLU A 246 -6.52 19.65 7.70
CA GLU A 246 -6.43 20.88 6.91
C GLU A 246 -5.35 20.76 5.81
N ALA A 247 -4.20 20.16 6.11
CA ALA A 247 -3.15 19.96 5.13
C ALA A 247 -3.57 19.02 3.98
N PHE A 248 -4.41 18.02 4.25
CA PHE A 248 -4.93 17.10 3.22
C PHE A 248 -6.11 17.64 2.42
N GLN A 249 -6.70 18.77 2.83
CA GLN A 249 -7.71 19.47 2.02
C GLN A 249 -7.11 20.22 0.82
N THR A 250 -5.78 20.20 0.66
CA THR A 250 -5.10 20.81 -0.48
C THR A 250 -5.61 20.27 -1.82
N ALA A 251 -5.80 21.17 -2.77
CA ALA A 251 -6.30 20.84 -4.10
C ALA A 251 -5.30 19.98 -4.89
N ALA A 252 -5.82 19.09 -5.72
CA ALA A 252 -5.03 18.48 -6.77
C ALA A 252 -4.60 19.57 -7.77
N THR A 253 -3.29 19.72 -7.99
CA THR A 253 -2.73 20.86 -8.73
C THR A 253 -3.15 20.88 -10.20
N HIS A 254 -3.49 19.72 -10.75
CA HIS A 254 -3.95 19.60 -12.13
C HIS A 254 -5.42 20.03 -12.32
N THR A 255 -6.22 20.19 -11.26
CA THR A 255 -7.63 20.63 -11.38
C THR A 255 -7.82 22.13 -11.24
N ILE A 256 -6.82 22.87 -10.75
CA ILE A 256 -6.92 24.34 -10.59
C ILE A 256 -6.57 25.12 -11.87
N VAL A 257 -6.12 24.44 -12.92
CA VAL A 257 -5.70 25.06 -14.20
C VAL A 257 -6.78 25.01 -15.29
N ASN A 258 -7.87 24.26 -15.07
CA ASN A 258 -8.99 24.15 -16.01
C ASN A 258 -10.32 24.30 -15.27
N VAL A 259 -11.08 25.35 -15.60
CA VAL A 259 -12.38 25.65 -14.96
C VAL A 259 -13.44 24.57 -15.18
N ASN A 260 -13.29 23.75 -16.23
CA ASN A 260 -14.21 22.65 -16.51
C ASN A 260 -13.89 21.39 -15.71
N SER A 261 -12.72 21.33 -15.06
CA SER A 261 -12.37 20.22 -14.17
C SER A 261 -13.11 20.37 -12.84
N VAL A 262 -13.63 19.25 -12.32
CA VAL A 262 -14.21 19.23 -10.97
C VAL A 262 -13.08 19.48 -9.96
N PRO A 263 -13.20 20.45 -9.06
CA PRO A 263 -12.22 20.63 -8.00
C PRO A 263 -12.16 19.38 -7.11
N GLU A 264 -10.96 18.84 -6.93
CA GLU A 264 -10.74 17.68 -6.07
C GLU A 264 -9.52 17.89 -5.16
N ARG A 265 -9.47 17.14 -4.07
CA ARG A 265 -8.31 17.12 -3.17
C ARG A 265 -7.21 16.25 -3.78
N ALA A 266 -5.95 16.53 -3.44
CA ALA A 266 -4.86 15.61 -3.75
C ALA A 266 -5.01 14.27 -3.01
N VAL A 267 -5.56 14.32 -1.79
CA VAL A 267 -5.90 13.16 -0.95
C VAL A 267 -7.37 13.27 -0.58
N ASP A 268 -8.21 12.35 -1.06
CA ASP A 268 -9.68 12.41 -0.91
C ASP A 268 -10.12 12.25 0.55
N GLY A 269 -9.42 11.39 1.29
CA GLY A 269 -9.66 11.16 2.71
C GLY A 269 -8.44 10.60 3.43
N ILE A 270 -8.39 10.81 4.74
CA ILE A 270 -7.35 10.29 5.63
C ILE A 270 -7.99 9.43 6.72
N PHE A 271 -7.52 8.19 6.86
CA PHE A 271 -8.02 7.25 7.86
C PHE A 271 -7.03 7.09 9.01
N SER A 272 -7.55 7.00 10.23
CA SER A 272 -6.75 6.61 11.41
C SER A 272 -7.08 5.19 11.81
N LEU A 273 -6.16 4.27 11.52
CA LEU A 273 -6.25 2.86 11.80
C LEU A 273 -5.61 2.56 13.16
N GLN A 274 -6.37 2.78 14.24
CA GLN A 274 -5.86 2.54 15.59
C GLN A 274 -6.09 1.09 16.03
N ASN A 275 -7.16 0.48 15.52
CA ASN A 275 -7.56 -0.90 15.75
C ASN A 275 -7.71 -1.63 14.41
N THR A 276 -7.53 -2.95 14.41
CA THR A 276 -7.77 -3.78 13.22
C THR A 276 -9.18 -3.64 12.66
N ASP A 277 -10.18 -3.36 13.50
CA ASP A 277 -11.56 -3.13 13.03
C ASP A 277 -11.72 -1.85 12.21
N ASP A 278 -10.83 -0.87 12.40
CA ASP A 278 -10.86 0.38 11.63
C ASP A 278 -10.50 0.14 10.16
N ILE A 279 -9.81 -0.96 9.85
CA ILE A 279 -9.49 -1.36 8.47
C ILE A 279 -10.78 -1.66 7.71
N ASN A 280 -11.70 -2.42 8.31
CA ASN A 280 -12.99 -2.72 7.67
C ASN A 280 -13.83 -1.46 7.48
N LYS A 281 -13.81 -0.52 8.44
CA LYS A 281 -14.53 0.77 8.30
C LYS A 281 -13.97 1.62 7.15
N MET A 282 -12.65 1.68 7.03
CA MET A 282 -11.98 2.33 5.90
C MET A 282 -12.40 1.68 4.58
N LEU A 283 -12.35 0.35 4.49
CA LEU A 283 -12.71 -0.37 3.27
C LEU A 283 -14.20 -0.21 2.93
N ASP A 284 -15.09 -0.19 3.91
CA ASP A 284 -16.52 0.13 3.73
C ASP A 284 -16.72 1.51 3.11
N GLU A 285 -16.01 2.53 3.63
CA GLU A 285 -16.14 3.89 3.12
C GLU A 285 -15.59 4.01 1.69
N ILE A 286 -14.41 3.45 1.43
CA ILE A 286 -13.80 3.50 0.10
C ILE A 286 -14.65 2.73 -0.92
N THR A 287 -15.15 1.54 -0.57
CA THR A 287 -15.92 0.72 -1.52
C THR A 287 -17.32 1.26 -1.78
N ARG A 288 -18.07 1.71 -0.77
CA ARG A 288 -19.42 2.28 -0.96
C ARG A 288 -19.43 3.55 -1.82
N ASN A 289 -18.34 4.31 -1.80
CA ASN A 289 -18.22 5.53 -2.60
C ASN A 289 -17.89 5.26 -4.08
N ASN A 290 -17.51 4.02 -4.44
CA ASN A 290 -16.96 3.69 -5.77
C ASN A 290 -17.59 2.46 -6.45
N LEU A 291 -18.26 1.57 -5.71
CA LEU A 291 -18.96 0.37 -6.22
C LEU A 291 -20.47 0.57 -6.13
#